data_AF-A0A531KSZ6-F1
#
_entry.id   AF-A0A531KSZ6-F1
#
_cell.length_a   1.000
_cell.length_b   1.000
_cell.length_c   1.000
_cell.angle_alpha   90.00
_cell.angle_beta   90.00
_cell.angle_gamma   90.00
#
_symmetry.space_group_name_H-M   'P 1'
#
loop_
_entity.id
_entity.type
_entity.pdbx_description
1 polymer ?
#
loop_
_entity_poly.entity_id
_entity_poly.type
_entity_poly.pdbx_seq_one_letter_code
_entity_poly.pdbx_strand_id
1 'polypeptide(L)'
;MNVSKFVRIALLAAACSVPAIAEAQESSLWSVYENTLKSAKYIDLTHAFEPVQPVWPGFANARFKPAIAGRDIEGYVKAGQEFTYDKHGFVASAYELTTDQYGTQLDPPSHWNPLGATISDLPATYAVRPLVVIDISDKVQTDEGYHLQVADIEEWEKEHGRIPEGSVVFVRSDWYRKWSDAARFNQKPFPGVSLAAL
;
A
#
# COMPACT_ATOMS: atom_id res chain seq x y z
N MET A 1 -53.28 58.92 -43.12
CA MET A 1 -54.43 58.10 -43.53
C MET A 1 -53.92 56.81 -44.17
N ASN A 2 -54.59 55.69 -43.89
CA ASN A 2 -54.39 54.32 -44.38
C ASN A 2 -53.40 53.39 -43.65
N VAL A 3 -53.99 52.78 -42.63
CA VAL A 3 -53.83 51.43 -42.06
C VAL A 3 -53.74 50.33 -43.13
N SER A 4 -52.85 49.34 -42.94
CA SER A 4 -53.04 47.95 -43.42
C SER A 4 -52.02 47.02 -42.74
N LYS A 5 -52.42 46.32 -41.67
CA LYS A 5 -52.76 44.87 -41.60
C LYS A 5 -51.58 43.93 -41.29
N PHE A 6 -51.61 43.47 -40.04
CA PHE A 6 -51.22 42.17 -39.50
C PHE A 6 -50.88 41.05 -40.50
N VAL A 7 -49.74 40.38 -40.29
CA VAL A 7 -49.66 38.93 -40.11
C VAL A 7 -48.58 38.62 -39.08
N ARG A 8 -48.99 38.10 -37.92
CA ARG A 8 -48.09 37.49 -36.92
C ARG A 8 -47.83 36.05 -37.37
N ILE A 9 -46.59 35.72 -37.72
CA ILE A 9 -46.16 34.32 -37.81
C ILE A 9 -45.50 33.99 -36.48
N ALA A 10 -46.25 33.34 -35.59
CA ALA A 10 -45.69 32.72 -34.40
C ALA A 10 -45.07 31.38 -34.82
N LEU A 11 -43.75 31.33 -34.96
CA LEU A 11 -43.02 30.06 -35.00
C LEU A 11 -43.01 29.49 -33.58
N LEU A 12 -43.88 28.51 -33.32
CA LEU A 12 -43.70 27.61 -32.17
C LEU A 12 -42.49 26.72 -32.47
N ALA A 13 -41.32 27.07 -31.94
CA ALA A 13 -40.22 26.12 -31.82
C ALA A 13 -40.56 25.17 -30.67
N ALA A 14 -41.04 23.97 -31.01
CA ALA A 14 -41.15 22.88 -30.05
C ALA A 14 -39.72 22.44 -29.68
N ALA A 15 -39.19 23.00 -28.59
CA ALA A 15 -37.98 22.51 -27.98
C ALA A 15 -38.29 21.15 -27.34
N CYS A 16 -38.09 20.07 -28.10
CA CYS A 16 -38.01 18.72 -27.55
C CYS A 16 -36.76 18.66 -26.67
N SER A 17 -36.92 18.95 -25.39
CA SER A 17 -35.93 18.63 -24.37
C SER A 17 -35.89 17.12 -24.20
N VAL A 18 -35.04 16.46 -24.99
CA VAL A 18 -34.67 15.07 -24.72
C VAL A 18 -33.85 15.11 -23.43
N PRO A 19 -34.26 14.42 -22.36
CA PRO A 19 -33.37 14.25 -21.22
C PRO A 19 -32.18 13.42 -21.71
N ALA A 20 -30.99 14.03 -21.74
CA ALA A 20 -29.75 13.29 -21.87
C ALA A 20 -29.60 12.47 -20.59
N ILE A 21 -30.13 11.24 -20.63
CA ILE A 21 -29.76 10.22 -19.66
C ILE A 21 -28.29 9.94 -19.97
N ALA A 22 -27.40 10.56 -19.21
CA ALA A 22 -26.02 10.14 -19.17
C ALA A 22 -26.03 8.73 -18.58
N GLU A 23 -26.08 7.71 -19.44
CA GLU A 23 -25.70 6.36 -19.05
C GLU A 23 -24.28 6.45 -18.51
N ALA A 24 -24.13 6.28 -17.20
CA ALA A 24 -22.83 6.09 -16.61
C ALA A 24 -22.25 4.83 -17.26
N GLN A 25 -21.32 5.01 -18.18
CA GLN A 25 -20.67 3.90 -18.85
C GLN A 25 -19.86 3.16 -17.79
N GLU A 26 -20.40 2.04 -17.29
CA GLU A 26 -19.69 1.19 -16.34
C GLU A 26 -18.36 0.80 -16.97
N SER A 27 -17.27 1.29 -16.39
CA SER A 27 -15.94 0.96 -16.85
C SER A 27 -15.68 -0.49 -16.48
N SER A 28 -15.59 -1.37 -17.47
CA SER A 28 -15.15 -2.74 -17.25
C SER A 28 -13.78 -2.77 -16.58
N LEU A 29 -13.47 -3.81 -15.82
CA LEU A 29 -12.16 -3.97 -15.18
C LEU A 29 -11.01 -3.92 -16.20
N TRP A 30 -11.24 -4.40 -17.43
CA TRP A 30 -10.30 -4.29 -18.54
C TRP A 30 -10.04 -2.84 -18.95
N SER A 31 -11.09 -2.02 -19.01
CA SER A 31 -10.96 -0.58 -19.30
C SER A 31 -10.14 0.12 -18.21
N VAL A 32 -10.41 -0.17 -16.93
CA VAL A 32 -9.64 0.39 -15.80
C VAL A 32 -8.18 -0.01 -15.88
N TYR A 33 -7.88 -1.27 -16.20
CA TYR A 33 -6.51 -1.71 -16.37
C TYR A 33 -5.80 -1.00 -17.53
N GLU A 34 -6.38 -1.03 -18.72
CA GLU A 34 -5.74 -0.49 -19.93
C GLU A 34 -5.57 1.04 -19.87
N ASN A 35 -6.55 1.75 -19.31
CA ASN A 35 -6.55 3.22 -19.31
C ASN A 35 -5.92 3.84 -18.06
N THR A 36 -5.75 3.08 -16.97
CA THR A 36 -5.23 3.61 -15.70
C THR A 36 -4.04 2.79 -15.19
N LEU A 37 -4.24 1.53 -14.83
CA LEU A 37 -3.23 0.76 -14.09
C LEU A 37 -1.98 0.49 -14.94
N LYS A 38 -2.16 0.08 -16.20
CA LYS A 38 -1.06 -0.31 -17.10
C LYS A 38 -0.01 0.78 -17.31
N SER A 39 -0.42 2.04 -17.36
CA SER A 39 0.47 3.19 -17.55
C SER A 39 0.79 3.94 -16.25
N ALA A 40 0.29 3.48 -15.11
CA ALA A 40 0.53 4.13 -13.83
C ALA A 40 2.02 4.07 -13.46
N LYS A 41 2.49 5.09 -12.71
CA LYS A 41 3.79 5.01 -12.05
C LYS A 41 3.67 4.12 -10.82
N TYR A 42 4.40 3.01 -10.82
CA TYR A 42 4.53 2.15 -9.66
C TYR A 42 5.71 2.61 -8.80
N ILE A 43 5.46 2.78 -7.50
CA ILE A 43 6.48 3.10 -6.49
C ILE A 43 6.53 1.91 -5.55
N ASP A 44 7.71 1.28 -5.47
CA ASP A 44 7.95 0.23 -4.48
C ASP A 44 8.27 0.86 -3.13
N LEU A 45 7.50 0.48 -2.11
CA LEU A 45 7.64 0.94 -0.73
C LEU A 45 8.18 -0.19 0.19
N THR A 46 8.77 -1.23 -0.42
CA THR A 46 9.24 -2.44 0.27
C THR A 46 10.76 -2.52 0.24
N HIS A 47 11.37 -2.82 1.38
CA HIS A 47 12.76 -3.28 1.39
C HIS A 47 12.84 -4.72 0.92
N ALA A 48 13.90 -5.05 0.16
CA ALA A 48 14.15 -6.41 -0.26
C ALA A 48 14.22 -7.34 0.96
N PHE A 49 13.58 -8.50 0.84
CA PHE A 49 13.54 -9.48 1.91
C PHE A 49 14.89 -10.21 1.98
N GLU A 50 15.61 -10.05 3.09
CA GLU A 50 16.96 -10.57 3.28
C GLU A 50 17.04 -11.48 4.51
N PRO A 51 17.96 -12.47 4.54
CA PRO A 51 18.14 -13.35 5.68
C PRO A 51 18.70 -12.61 6.91
N VAL A 52 19.31 -11.44 6.71
CA VAL A 52 19.77 -10.55 7.78
C VAL A 52 19.34 -9.15 7.42
N GLN A 53 18.47 -8.55 8.23
CA GLN A 53 17.96 -7.20 8.02
C GLN A 53 17.57 -6.57 9.37
N PRO A 54 17.26 -5.27 9.43
CA PRO A 54 16.65 -4.68 10.61
C PRO A 54 15.42 -5.47 11.07
N VAL A 55 15.44 -5.89 12.34
CA VAL A 55 14.34 -6.59 13.01
C VAL A 55 14.37 -6.20 14.50
N TRP A 56 13.19 -6.14 15.12
CA TRP A 56 13.07 -5.86 16.55
C TRP A 56 13.96 -6.82 17.37
N PRO A 57 14.75 -6.33 18.36
CA PRO A 57 15.78 -7.13 19.03
C PRO A 57 15.22 -8.29 19.88
N GLY A 58 13.90 -8.34 20.12
CA GLY A 58 13.25 -9.49 20.73
C GLY A 58 13.00 -10.66 19.77
N PHE A 59 13.14 -10.46 18.45
CA PHE A 59 13.03 -11.49 17.43
C PHE A 59 14.40 -11.86 16.85
N ALA A 60 14.49 -13.06 16.29
CA ALA A 60 15.66 -13.50 15.54
C ALA A 60 15.53 -13.12 14.05
N ASN A 61 16.66 -13.18 13.34
CA ASN A 61 16.68 -13.07 11.88
C ASN A 61 16.22 -14.38 11.21
N ALA A 62 15.70 -14.26 10.00
CA ALA A 62 15.30 -15.40 9.18
C ALA A 62 16.51 -16.23 8.71
N ARG A 63 16.24 -17.42 8.16
CA ARG A 63 17.24 -18.20 7.44
C ARG A 63 16.70 -18.59 6.08
N PHE A 64 17.47 -18.30 5.04
CA PHE A 64 17.13 -18.70 3.67
C PHE A 64 18.00 -19.89 3.29
N LYS A 65 17.39 -20.90 2.68
CA LYS A 65 18.06 -22.14 2.27
C LYS A 65 17.56 -22.56 0.88
N PRO A 66 18.29 -23.39 0.14
CA PRO A 66 17.71 -24.09 -0.99
C PRO A 66 16.51 -24.94 -0.55
N ALA A 67 15.47 -25.01 -1.38
CA ALA A 67 14.41 -25.97 -1.18
C ALA A 67 14.94 -27.39 -1.40
N ILE A 68 14.59 -28.29 -0.49
CA ILE A 68 14.95 -29.71 -0.56
C ILE A 68 13.72 -30.57 -0.84
N ALA A 69 13.93 -31.71 -1.50
CA ALA A 69 12.86 -32.67 -1.70
C ALA A 69 12.41 -33.28 -0.37
N GLY A 70 11.12 -33.17 -0.05
CA GLY A 70 10.55 -33.77 1.18
C GLY A 70 10.37 -35.30 1.09
N ARG A 71 10.53 -35.88 -0.09
CA ARG A 71 10.44 -37.33 -0.36
C ARG A 71 11.18 -37.68 -1.65
N ASP A 72 11.41 -38.97 -1.84
CA ASP A 72 11.89 -39.50 -3.11
C ASP A 72 10.85 -39.29 -4.23
N ILE A 73 11.34 -38.88 -5.40
CA ILE A 73 10.61 -38.92 -6.66
C ILE A 73 11.46 -39.75 -7.62
N GLU A 74 10.94 -40.92 -7.99
CA GLU A 74 11.65 -41.89 -8.82
C GLU A 74 12.14 -41.27 -10.13
N GLY A 75 13.41 -41.51 -10.46
CA GLY A 75 14.04 -40.97 -11.67
C GLY A 75 14.34 -39.47 -11.65
N TYR A 76 14.04 -38.76 -10.56
CA TYR A 76 14.12 -37.30 -10.53
C TYR A 76 14.95 -36.74 -9.37
N VAL A 77 14.55 -37.00 -8.12
CA VAL A 77 15.22 -36.44 -6.92
C VAL A 77 15.04 -37.36 -5.71
N LYS A 78 16.02 -37.37 -4.80
CA LYS A 78 15.94 -38.08 -3.51
C LYS A 78 15.59 -37.14 -2.38
N ALA A 79 14.91 -37.65 -1.35
CA ALA A 79 14.60 -36.91 -0.14
C ALA A 79 15.86 -36.24 0.44
N GLY A 80 15.76 -34.95 0.78
CA GLY A 80 16.87 -34.14 1.29
C GLY A 80 17.77 -33.52 0.23
N GLN A 81 17.63 -33.86 -1.06
CA GLN A 81 18.41 -33.22 -2.12
C GLN A 81 17.83 -31.85 -2.50
N GLU A 82 18.72 -30.90 -2.79
CA GLU A 82 18.38 -29.56 -3.24
C GLU A 82 17.90 -29.55 -4.70
N PHE A 83 16.90 -28.72 -4.98
CA PHE A 83 16.45 -28.48 -6.35
C PHE A 83 17.35 -27.45 -7.05
N THR A 84 18.07 -27.90 -8.07
CA THR A 84 18.89 -27.06 -8.95
C THR A 84 18.43 -27.11 -10.41
N TYR A 85 18.70 -26.02 -11.16
CA TYR A 85 18.38 -25.94 -12.59
C TYR A 85 18.99 -27.07 -13.41
N ASP A 86 20.29 -27.35 -13.24
CA ASP A 86 20.98 -28.34 -14.09
C ASP A 86 20.40 -29.76 -13.98
N LYS A 87 19.88 -30.13 -12.81
CA LYS A 87 19.37 -31.48 -12.54
C LYS A 87 17.86 -31.59 -12.69
N HIS A 88 17.14 -30.51 -12.38
CA HIS A 88 15.68 -30.55 -12.21
C HIS A 88 14.95 -29.53 -13.09
N GLY A 89 15.66 -28.63 -13.77
CA GLY A 89 15.05 -27.59 -14.60
C GLY A 89 14.44 -26.42 -13.83
N PHE A 90 14.55 -26.38 -12.50
CA PHE A 90 14.10 -25.26 -11.66
C PHE A 90 14.93 -25.13 -10.38
N VAL A 91 14.84 -23.97 -9.72
CA VAL A 91 15.33 -23.73 -8.36
C VAL A 91 14.18 -23.19 -7.52
N ALA A 92 14.18 -23.55 -6.23
CA ALA A 92 13.28 -22.96 -5.25
C ALA A 92 14.04 -22.72 -3.94
N SER A 93 13.52 -21.80 -3.13
CA SER A 93 14.09 -21.44 -1.83
C SER A 93 13.14 -21.85 -0.69
N ALA A 94 13.73 -22.23 0.43
CA ALA A 94 13.05 -22.41 1.70
C ALA A 94 13.36 -21.22 2.62
N TYR A 95 12.34 -20.79 3.36
CA TYR A 95 12.41 -19.67 4.30
C TYR A 95 12.04 -20.17 5.69
N GLU A 96 12.94 -19.99 6.65
CA GLU A 96 12.66 -20.18 8.07
C GLU A 96 12.49 -18.81 8.71
N LEU A 97 11.23 -18.42 8.93
CA LEU A 97 10.87 -17.16 9.57
C LEU A 97 10.63 -17.39 11.07
N THR A 98 11.24 -16.58 11.91
CA THR A 98 11.07 -16.66 13.36
C THR A 98 9.97 -15.74 13.89
N THR A 99 9.44 -14.87 13.04
CA THR A 99 8.36 -13.93 13.33
C THR A 99 7.65 -13.59 12.02
N ASP A 100 6.37 -13.25 12.09
CA ASP A 100 5.61 -12.63 10.99
C ASP A 100 5.94 -11.13 10.85
N GLN A 101 6.56 -10.55 11.88
CA GLN A 101 7.02 -9.15 11.91
C GLN A 101 8.48 -9.04 11.44
N TYR A 102 8.70 -9.19 10.12
CA TYR A 102 10.03 -9.16 9.52
C TYR A 102 10.09 -8.27 8.26
N GLY A 103 10.86 -7.17 8.33
CA GLY A 103 11.03 -6.22 7.23
C GLY A 103 9.84 -5.26 7.05
N THR A 104 9.50 -4.91 5.81
CA THR A 104 8.28 -4.15 5.50
C THR A 104 7.05 -5.06 5.67
N GLN A 105 6.14 -4.73 6.57
CA GLN A 105 5.08 -5.64 7.01
C GLN A 105 3.74 -4.93 7.28
N LEU A 106 2.70 -5.72 7.51
CA LEU A 106 1.38 -5.29 7.96
C LEU A 106 1.06 -5.95 9.29
N ASP A 107 0.72 -5.15 10.30
CA ASP A 107 0.33 -5.67 11.61
C ASP A 107 -1.21 -5.75 11.73
N PRO A 108 -1.81 -6.95 11.86
CA PRO A 108 -3.25 -7.11 12.09
C PRO A 108 -3.64 -6.75 13.54
N PRO A 109 -4.94 -6.44 13.80
CA PRO A 109 -5.43 -6.20 15.16
C PRO A 109 -5.13 -7.33 16.16
N SER A 110 -5.05 -8.58 15.70
CA SER A 110 -4.72 -9.74 16.53
C SER A 110 -3.36 -9.67 17.24
N HIS A 111 -2.44 -8.82 16.77
CA HIS A 111 -1.14 -8.61 17.43
C HIS A 111 -1.27 -7.97 18.83
N TRP A 112 -2.31 -7.18 19.07
CA TRP A 112 -2.54 -6.50 20.37
C TRP A 112 -3.90 -6.80 21.01
N ASN A 113 -4.77 -7.54 20.34
CA ASN A 113 -6.06 -7.96 20.87
C ASN A 113 -6.31 -9.45 20.56
N PRO A 114 -6.44 -10.33 21.56
CA PRO A 114 -6.66 -11.76 21.31
C PRO A 114 -7.98 -12.08 20.59
N LEU A 115 -8.92 -11.13 20.53
CA LEU A 115 -10.17 -11.24 19.77
C LEU A 115 -10.15 -10.39 18.48
N GLY A 116 -8.99 -9.82 18.13
CA GLY A 116 -8.80 -9.03 16.92
C GLY A 116 -8.74 -9.90 15.67
N ALA A 117 -9.08 -9.30 14.53
CA ALA A 117 -8.92 -9.92 13.22
C ALA A 117 -7.44 -10.29 12.97
N THR A 118 -7.21 -11.49 12.46
CA THR A 118 -5.93 -11.95 11.92
C THR A 118 -5.73 -11.47 10.49
N ILE A 119 -4.53 -11.61 9.91
CA ILE A 119 -4.28 -11.27 8.50
C ILE A 119 -5.26 -12.01 7.56
N SER A 120 -5.57 -13.28 7.85
CA SER A 120 -6.52 -14.07 7.06
C SER A 120 -7.97 -13.62 7.16
N ASP A 121 -8.32 -12.82 8.18
CA ASP A 121 -9.67 -12.30 8.36
C ASP A 121 -9.91 -10.98 7.62
N LEU A 122 -8.83 -10.31 7.15
CA LEU A 122 -8.93 -9.05 6.44
C LEU A 122 -9.52 -9.27 5.03
N PRO A 123 -10.60 -8.55 4.65
CA PRO A 123 -11.17 -8.70 3.31
C PRO A 123 -10.24 -8.09 2.25
N ALA A 124 -10.28 -8.63 1.03
CA ALA A 124 -9.45 -8.17 -0.09
C ALA A 124 -9.60 -6.66 -0.41
N THR A 125 -10.69 -6.03 0.03
CA THR A 125 -10.90 -4.57 -0.07
C THR A 125 -9.87 -3.73 0.70
N TYR A 126 -9.11 -4.34 1.63
CA TYR A 126 -7.98 -3.66 2.30
C TYR A 126 -6.71 -3.58 1.42
N ALA A 127 -6.63 -4.35 0.33
CA ALA A 127 -5.46 -4.37 -0.54
C ALA A 127 -5.30 -3.11 -1.39
N VAL A 128 -6.37 -2.32 -1.59
CA VAL A 128 -6.35 -1.10 -2.38
C VAL A 128 -7.08 0.01 -1.61
N ARG A 129 -6.33 1.00 -1.14
CA ARG A 129 -6.83 2.13 -0.34
C ARG A 129 -6.19 3.44 -0.80
N PRO A 130 -6.86 4.59 -0.61
CA PRO A 130 -6.21 5.88 -0.73
C PRO A 130 -5.01 5.97 0.23
N LEU A 131 -3.90 6.52 -0.25
CA LEU A 131 -2.71 6.76 0.56
C LEU A 131 -2.57 8.26 0.81
N VAL A 132 -2.47 8.64 2.08
CA VAL A 132 -2.06 9.97 2.53
C VAL A 132 -0.64 9.87 3.06
N VAL A 133 0.22 10.83 2.72
CA VAL A 133 1.59 10.88 3.22
C VAL A 133 1.80 12.20 3.93
N ILE A 134 2.03 12.14 5.24
CA ILE A 134 2.39 13.30 6.07
C ILE A 134 3.90 13.28 6.25
N ASP A 135 4.57 14.32 5.77
CA ASP A 135 6.03 14.42 5.79
C ASP A 135 6.52 15.13 7.04
N ILE A 136 7.30 14.42 7.86
CA ILE A 136 8.00 14.94 9.04
C ILE A 136 9.52 14.80 8.90
N SER A 137 10.04 14.46 7.72
CA SER A 137 11.46 14.15 7.52
C SER A 137 12.40 15.29 7.92
N ASP A 138 12.05 16.55 7.66
CA ASP A 138 12.83 17.73 8.10
C ASP A 138 12.88 17.86 9.63
N LYS A 139 11.79 17.50 10.32
CA LYS A 139 11.72 17.50 11.78
C LYS A 139 12.56 16.37 12.36
N VAL A 140 12.48 15.19 11.74
CA VAL A 140 13.31 14.02 12.10
C VAL A 140 14.80 14.26 11.83
N GLN A 141 15.14 15.05 10.80
CA GLN A 141 16.52 15.47 10.54
C GLN A 141 17.07 16.37 11.66
N THR A 142 16.21 17.18 12.27
CA THR A 142 16.56 18.08 13.38
C THR A 142 16.58 17.36 14.72
N ASP A 143 15.61 16.48 14.94
CA ASP A 143 15.45 15.64 16.12
C ASP A 143 15.08 14.22 15.67
N GLU A 144 16.05 13.30 15.72
CA GLU A 144 15.86 11.90 15.33
C GLU A 144 14.72 11.21 16.09
N GLY A 145 14.37 11.72 17.28
CA GLY A 145 13.27 11.23 18.11
C GLY A 145 11.93 11.91 17.88
N TYR A 146 11.77 12.72 16.84
CA TYR A 146 10.54 13.46 16.62
C TYR A 146 9.37 12.52 16.33
N HIS A 147 8.32 12.64 17.12
CA HIS A 147 7.06 11.94 16.88
C HIS A 147 6.06 12.88 16.21
N LEU A 148 5.33 12.38 15.20
CA LEU A 148 4.20 13.09 14.60
C LEU A 148 3.22 13.58 15.67
N GLN A 149 2.88 14.86 15.61
CA GLN A 149 1.94 15.54 16.49
C GLN A 149 0.62 15.82 15.77
N VAL A 150 -0.45 16.07 16.54
CA VAL A 150 -1.76 16.49 15.98
C VAL A 150 -1.64 17.73 15.11
N ALA A 151 -0.79 18.69 15.50
CA ALA A 151 -0.54 19.91 14.74
C ALA A 151 0.02 19.64 13.33
N ASP A 152 0.76 18.54 13.14
CA ASP A 152 1.29 18.16 11.83
C ASP A 152 0.19 17.66 10.90
N ILE A 153 -0.78 16.95 11.47
CA ILE A 153 -1.99 16.48 10.75
C ILE A 153 -2.85 17.68 10.37
N GLU A 154 -3.11 18.58 11.31
CA GLU A 154 -3.90 19.79 11.05
C GLU A 154 -3.27 20.68 9.99
N GLU A 155 -1.93 20.82 9.99
CA GLU A 155 -1.23 21.59 8.97
C GLU A 155 -1.32 20.91 7.59
N TRP A 156 -1.14 19.60 7.53
CA TRP A 156 -1.33 18.83 6.31
C TRP A 156 -2.77 18.98 5.77
N GLU A 157 -3.79 18.91 6.64
CA GLU A 157 -5.19 19.05 6.23
C GLU A 157 -5.56 20.47 5.78
N LYS A 158 -4.89 21.52 6.28
CA LYS A 158 -5.07 22.89 5.77
C LYS A 158 -4.60 23.02 4.32
N GLU A 159 -3.54 22.33 3.95
CA GLU A 159 -2.97 22.38 2.60
C GLU A 159 -3.70 21.44 1.62
N HIS A 160 -3.99 20.21 2.05
CA HIS A 160 -4.48 19.14 1.17
C HIS A 160 -5.97 18.83 1.33
N GLY A 161 -6.64 19.45 2.31
CA GLY A 161 -8.00 19.12 2.72
C GLY A 161 -8.03 17.97 3.74
N ARG A 162 -9.22 17.73 4.28
CA ARG A 162 -9.45 16.67 5.28
C ARG A 162 -9.01 15.30 4.76
N ILE A 163 -8.32 14.52 5.60
CA ILE A 163 -7.94 13.14 5.28
C ILE A 163 -9.20 12.34 4.92
N PRO A 164 -9.28 11.75 3.72
CA PRO A 164 -10.45 11.01 3.31
C PRO A 164 -10.68 9.79 4.20
N GLU A 165 -11.95 9.52 4.53
CA GLU A 165 -12.33 8.33 5.29
C GLU A 165 -11.79 7.07 4.61
N GLY A 166 -11.15 6.22 5.41
CA GLY A 166 -10.62 4.95 4.95
C GLY A 166 -9.23 5.01 4.31
N SER A 167 -8.58 6.17 4.27
CA SER A 167 -7.19 6.28 3.83
C SER A 167 -6.24 5.49 4.74
N VAL A 168 -5.15 5.01 4.16
CA VAL A 168 -3.94 4.63 4.88
C VAL A 168 -3.10 5.89 5.02
N VAL A 169 -2.66 6.23 6.24
CA VAL A 169 -1.83 7.41 6.50
C VAL A 169 -0.40 6.96 6.78
N PHE A 170 0.51 7.30 5.89
CA PHE A 170 1.95 7.08 6.06
C PHE A 170 2.60 8.32 6.66
N VAL A 171 3.48 8.10 7.63
CA VAL A 171 4.30 9.14 8.25
C VAL A 171 5.70 9.03 7.65
N ARG A 172 6.01 9.93 6.72
CA ARG A 172 7.32 9.94 6.06
C ARG A 172 8.35 10.61 6.96
N SER A 173 9.30 9.83 7.44
CA SER A 173 10.43 10.27 8.28
C SER A 173 11.78 10.17 7.56
N ASP A 174 11.81 9.61 6.35
CA ASP A 174 13.03 9.23 5.62
C ASP A 174 13.99 8.31 6.41
N TRP A 175 13.50 7.66 7.48
CA TRP A 175 14.31 6.78 8.36
C TRP A 175 14.91 5.58 7.63
N TYR A 176 14.27 5.14 6.53
CA TYR A 176 14.71 4.05 5.67
C TYR A 176 16.10 4.27 5.04
N ARG A 177 16.58 5.52 4.93
CA ARG A 177 17.84 5.86 4.22
C ARG A 177 19.08 5.14 4.72
N LYS A 178 19.05 4.60 5.95
CA LYS A 178 20.16 3.85 6.56
C LYS A 178 19.84 2.37 6.79
N TRP A 179 18.92 1.77 6.03
CA TRP A 179 18.45 0.38 6.20
C TRP A 179 19.57 -0.67 6.36
N SER A 180 20.72 -0.49 5.68
CA SER A 180 21.88 -1.38 5.80
C SER A 180 22.59 -1.35 7.16
N ASP A 181 22.38 -0.30 7.96
CA ASP A 181 22.87 -0.18 9.33
C ASP A 181 21.82 -0.72 10.31
N ALA A 182 21.70 -2.05 10.39
CA ALA A 182 20.69 -2.71 11.20
C ALA A 182 20.77 -2.36 12.70
N ALA A 183 21.96 -2.02 13.20
CA ALA A 183 22.14 -1.62 14.59
C ALA A 183 21.39 -0.31 14.91
N ARG A 184 21.34 0.64 13.97
CA ARG A 184 20.62 1.91 14.13
C ARG A 184 19.13 1.72 14.43
N PHE A 185 18.48 0.76 13.79
CA PHE A 185 17.04 0.51 13.98
C PHE A 185 16.71 -0.09 15.35
N ASN A 186 17.74 -0.44 16.14
CA ASN A 186 17.60 -0.95 17.49
C ASN A 186 18.15 0.02 18.56
N GLN A 187 18.45 1.26 18.18
CA GLN A 187 18.99 2.29 19.07
C GLN A 187 18.06 3.51 19.11
N LYS A 188 17.62 3.87 20.32
CA LYS A 188 16.84 5.10 20.56
C LYS A 188 17.73 6.35 20.40
N PRO A 189 17.15 7.50 20.02
CA PRO A 189 15.71 7.72 19.79
C PRO A 189 15.22 7.26 18.40
N PHE A 190 13.91 7.09 18.27
CA PHE A 190 13.26 6.74 16.99
C PHE A 190 12.20 7.78 16.65
N PRO A 191 11.96 8.06 15.36
CA PRO A 191 10.76 8.78 14.98
C PRO A 191 9.53 7.91 15.25
N GLY A 192 8.39 8.55 15.47
CA GLY A 192 7.17 7.84 15.84
C GLY A 192 5.91 8.65 15.62
N VAL A 193 4.84 8.22 16.28
CA VAL A 193 3.55 8.93 16.33
C VAL A 193 3.22 9.16 17.79
N SER A 194 2.79 10.37 18.12
CA SER A 194 2.31 10.68 19.48
C SER A 194 0.98 9.99 19.75
N LEU A 195 0.70 9.68 21.02
CA LEU A 195 -0.55 9.00 21.39
C LEU A 195 -1.80 9.82 21.03
N ALA A 196 -1.72 11.15 21.08
CA ALA A 196 -2.85 12.01 20.71
C ALA A 196 -3.12 12.06 19.20
N ALA A 197 -2.14 11.66 18.38
CA ALA A 197 -2.23 11.63 16.93
C ALA A 197 -2.66 10.25 16.37
N LEU A 198 -2.72 9.21 17.22
CA LEU A 198 -3.28 7.90 16.91
C LEU A 198 -4.79 7.87 17.18
#